data_AF-A0A970DJU8-F1
#
_entry.id   AF-A0A970DJU8-F1
#
_cell.length_a   1.000
_cell.length_b   1.000
_cell.length_c   1.000
_cell.angle_alpha   90.00
_cell.angle_beta   90.00
_cell.angle_gamma   90.00
#
_symmetry.space_group_name_H-M   'P 1'
#
loop_
_entity.id
_entity.type
_entity.pdbx_description
1 polymer ?
#
loop_
_entity_poly.entity_id
_entity_poly.type
_entity_poly.pdbx_seq_one_letter_code
_entity_poly.pdbx_strand_id
1 'polypeptide(L)'
;MSEKKKFIIQVVFFAIYISMTLIFFFGWNKLMYTDDRPNDFVAVITLIYFGGGALALPTAWFIFTLYRGLKDKLPREASEPSYLVFANRYLFPAACFVVMISSATFINGFPESGEFTPPTHVYFYILSAAVLALAPMIDFVYKRTRQVKPLLLLFTLLCCALVLWSLDLLISVEFREAMLFEIPFLAMFTFKHAYYFALFMGMIYFFFLLVLYFNIPNRLKFASSLLKITMFLLVIYNFLQLISFFNYLNTFS
;
A
#
# COMPACT_ATOMS: atom_id res chain seq x y z
N MET A 1 -6.67 0.13 -26.18
CA MET A 1 -7.51 0.96 -25.29
C MET A 1 -6.82 2.31 -25.14
N SER A 2 -7.51 3.41 -25.43
CA SER A 2 -6.92 4.76 -25.35
C SER A 2 -6.54 5.14 -23.92
N GLU A 3 -5.55 6.04 -23.75
CA GLU A 3 -5.17 6.53 -22.40
C GLU A 3 -6.34 7.19 -21.66
N LYS A 4 -7.26 7.83 -22.38
CA LYS A 4 -8.50 8.38 -21.80
C LYS A 4 -9.35 7.29 -21.15
N LYS A 5 -9.54 6.14 -21.81
CA LYS A 5 -10.28 5.01 -21.23
C LYS A 5 -9.54 4.39 -20.03
N LYS A 6 -8.20 4.28 -20.09
CA LYS A 6 -7.37 3.83 -18.96
C LYS A 6 -7.55 4.75 -17.75
N PHE A 7 -7.47 6.06 -17.97
CA PHE A 7 -7.60 7.06 -16.93
C PHE A 7 -8.97 7.02 -16.27
N ILE A 8 -10.06 6.95 -17.05
CA ILE A 8 -11.42 6.82 -16.50
C ILE A 8 -11.52 5.59 -15.58
N ILE A 9 -11.00 4.44 -16.01
CA ILE A 9 -11.00 3.22 -15.18
C ILE A 9 -10.21 3.44 -13.89
N GLN A 10 -9.02 4.05 -13.95
CA GLN A 10 -8.23 4.33 -12.74
C GLN A 10 -8.92 5.32 -11.80
N VAL A 11 -9.62 6.34 -12.33
CA VAL A 11 -10.39 7.29 -11.51
C VAL A 11 -11.56 6.60 -10.82
N VAL A 12 -12.24 5.67 -11.50
CA VAL A 12 -13.31 4.86 -10.89
C VAL A 12 -12.75 3.99 -9.77
N PHE A 13 -11.64 3.27 -10.00
CA PHE A 13 -10.98 2.50 -8.95
C PHE A 13 -10.55 3.38 -7.77
N PHE A 14 -9.97 4.55 -8.05
CA PHE A 14 -9.59 5.53 -7.04
C PHE A 14 -10.80 5.95 -6.19
N ALA A 15 -11.88 6.37 -6.83
CA ALA A 15 -13.08 6.84 -6.13
C ALA A 15 -13.66 5.72 -5.26
N ILE A 16 -13.83 4.51 -5.80
CA ILE A 16 -14.35 3.36 -5.04
C ILE A 16 -13.43 3.04 -3.85
N TYR A 17 -12.11 2.98 -4.07
CA TYR A 17 -11.15 2.60 -3.03
C TYR A 17 -11.15 3.59 -1.87
N ILE A 18 -11.03 4.88 -2.19
CA ILE A 18 -10.99 5.96 -1.19
C ILE A 18 -12.34 6.08 -0.48
N SER A 19 -13.46 6.00 -1.21
CA SER A 19 -14.79 6.04 -0.60
C SER A 19 -15.02 4.87 0.36
N MET A 20 -14.64 3.65 -0.02
CA MET A 20 -14.76 2.49 0.89
C MET A 20 -13.91 2.66 2.15
N THR A 21 -12.67 3.14 2.01
CA THR A 21 -11.78 3.43 3.14
C THR A 21 -12.33 4.50 4.07
N LEU A 22 -12.83 5.61 3.53
CA LEU A 22 -13.41 6.69 4.33
C LEU A 22 -14.70 6.23 5.03
N ILE A 23 -15.60 5.56 4.31
CA ILE A 23 -16.85 5.03 4.89
C ILE A 23 -16.53 4.05 6.02
N PHE A 24 -15.55 3.17 5.83
CA PHE A 24 -15.12 2.23 6.86
C PHE A 24 -14.62 2.97 8.11
N PHE A 25 -13.66 3.90 7.98
CA PHE A 25 -13.11 4.59 9.14
C PHE A 25 -14.10 5.53 9.82
N PHE A 26 -14.94 6.27 9.08
CA PHE A 26 -15.99 7.11 9.68
C PHE A 26 -17.08 6.27 10.34
N GLY A 27 -17.50 5.18 9.71
CA GLY A 27 -18.47 4.24 10.27
C GLY A 27 -17.96 3.62 11.57
N TRP A 28 -16.72 3.13 11.56
CA TRP A 28 -16.10 2.52 12.73
C TRP A 28 -15.84 3.50 13.87
N ASN A 29 -15.38 4.71 13.55
CA ASN A 29 -15.21 5.78 14.53
C ASN A 29 -16.54 6.05 15.26
N LYS A 30 -17.64 6.25 14.51
CA LYS A 30 -18.97 6.48 15.10
C LYS A 30 -19.41 5.34 16.01
N LEU A 31 -19.20 4.08 15.60
CA LEU A 31 -19.61 2.91 16.36
C LEU A 31 -18.85 2.75 17.68
N MET A 32 -17.57 3.14 17.72
CA MET A 32 -16.75 3.10 18.93
C MET A 32 -17.15 4.14 19.99
N TYR A 33 -17.83 5.22 19.60
CA TYR A 33 -18.33 6.26 20.51
C TYR A 33 -19.80 6.07 20.89
N THR A 34 -20.44 5.00 20.43
CA THR A 34 -21.79 4.60 20.85
C THR A 34 -21.70 3.37 21.74
N ASP A 35 -22.46 3.31 22.84
CA ASP A 35 -22.52 2.13 23.74
C ASP A 35 -23.02 0.84 23.05
N ASP A 36 -23.41 0.92 21.78
CA ASP A 36 -23.67 -0.21 20.90
C ASP A 36 -22.35 -0.92 20.56
N ARG A 37 -21.87 -1.74 21.51
CA ARG A 37 -20.83 -2.77 21.34
C ARG A 37 -21.03 -3.52 20.01
N PRO A 38 -19.96 -4.03 19.37
CA PRO A 38 -20.00 -4.45 17.97
C PRO A 38 -21.12 -5.46 17.73
N ASN A 39 -22.21 -4.96 17.15
CA ASN A 39 -23.36 -5.70 16.70
C ASN A 39 -22.94 -6.57 15.50
N ASP A 40 -23.59 -7.70 15.21
CA ASP A 40 -23.24 -8.58 14.07
C ASP A 40 -23.09 -7.80 12.74
N PHE A 41 -23.87 -6.73 12.59
CA PHE A 41 -23.80 -5.79 11.47
C PHE A 41 -22.42 -5.12 11.29
N VAL A 42 -21.78 -4.74 12.39
CA VAL A 42 -20.49 -4.07 12.45
C VAL A 42 -19.38 -5.04 12.00
N ALA A 43 -19.44 -6.29 12.47
CA ALA A 43 -18.54 -7.35 12.04
C ALA A 43 -18.65 -7.65 10.53
N VAL A 44 -19.88 -7.65 9.99
CA VAL A 44 -20.12 -7.85 8.55
C VAL A 44 -19.53 -6.71 7.71
N ILE A 45 -19.71 -5.45 8.11
CA ILE A 45 -19.11 -4.29 7.42
C ILE A 45 -17.58 -4.37 7.41
N THR A 46 -16.99 -4.78 8.54
CA THR A 46 -15.54 -4.96 8.66
C THR A 46 -15.01 -6.06 7.78
N LEU A 47 -15.71 -7.19 7.71
CA LEU A 47 -15.35 -8.27 6.80
C LEU A 47 -15.41 -7.84 5.33
N ILE A 48 -16.46 -7.10 4.94
CA ILE A 48 -16.63 -6.57 3.58
C ILE A 48 -15.49 -5.60 3.24
N TYR A 49 -15.13 -4.71 4.17
CA TYR A 49 -14.03 -3.78 3.94
C TYR A 49 -12.70 -4.51 3.83
N PHE A 50 -12.38 -5.43 4.75
CA PHE A 50 -11.11 -6.14 4.73
C PHE A 50 -10.96 -7.06 3.51
N GLY A 51 -11.97 -7.85 3.18
CA GLY A 51 -11.94 -8.72 2.01
C GLY A 51 -12.00 -7.94 0.69
N GLY A 52 -12.97 -7.02 0.58
CA GLY A 52 -13.25 -6.28 -0.65
C GLY A 52 -12.39 -5.03 -0.82
N GLY A 53 -12.56 -4.08 0.10
CA GLY A 53 -11.97 -2.74 0.01
C GLY A 53 -10.45 -2.74 0.15
N ALA A 54 -9.91 -3.35 1.20
CA ALA A 54 -8.49 -3.29 1.55
C ALA A 54 -7.61 -4.30 0.79
N LEU A 55 -8.18 -5.39 0.27
CA LEU A 55 -7.44 -6.43 -0.44
C LEU A 55 -7.87 -6.62 -1.90
N ALA A 56 -9.12 -7.01 -2.17
CA ALA A 56 -9.53 -7.39 -3.52
C ALA A 56 -9.42 -6.24 -4.53
N LEU A 57 -9.88 -5.05 -4.14
CA LEU A 57 -9.87 -3.87 -5.00
C LEU A 57 -8.43 -3.38 -5.34
N PRO A 58 -7.52 -3.14 -4.37
CA PRO A 58 -6.15 -2.76 -4.70
C PRO A 58 -5.41 -3.87 -5.45
N THR A 59 -5.72 -5.16 -5.21
CA THR A 59 -5.13 -6.28 -5.98
C THR A 59 -5.59 -6.25 -7.43
N ALA A 60 -6.89 -6.11 -7.69
CA ALA A 60 -7.42 -6.01 -9.05
C ALA A 60 -6.85 -4.79 -9.79
N TRP A 61 -6.76 -3.65 -9.10
CA TRP A 61 -6.20 -2.42 -9.67
C TRP A 61 -4.67 -2.54 -9.91
N PHE A 62 -3.94 -3.19 -9.01
CA PHE A 62 -2.53 -3.50 -9.18
C PHE A 62 -2.29 -4.40 -10.39
N ILE A 63 -3.02 -5.51 -10.52
CA ILE A 63 -2.94 -6.41 -11.68
C ILE A 63 -3.21 -5.63 -12.96
N PHE A 64 -4.26 -4.81 -12.98
CA PHE A 64 -4.60 -3.95 -14.13
C PHE A 64 -3.46 -2.99 -14.49
N THR A 65 -2.89 -2.28 -13.52
CA THR A 65 -1.84 -1.26 -13.75
C THR A 65 -0.48 -1.85 -14.07
N LEU A 66 -0.11 -2.99 -13.46
CA LEU A 66 1.15 -3.69 -13.70
C LEU A 66 1.13 -4.42 -15.04
N TYR A 67 0.09 -5.22 -15.32
CA TYR A 67 -0.04 -5.94 -16.60
C TYR A 67 0.05 -4.98 -17.80
N ARG A 68 -0.65 -3.83 -17.71
CA ARG A 68 -0.60 -2.80 -18.74
C ARG A 68 0.76 -2.12 -18.79
N GLY A 69 1.33 -1.75 -17.65
CA GLY A 69 2.66 -1.16 -17.57
C GLY A 69 3.73 -2.01 -18.23
N LEU A 70 3.68 -3.33 -18.05
CA LEU A 70 4.60 -4.31 -18.64
C LEU A 70 4.35 -4.54 -20.14
N LYS A 71 3.09 -4.57 -20.59
CA LYS A 71 2.74 -4.82 -22.01
C LYS A 71 2.91 -3.59 -22.90
N ASP A 72 2.68 -2.39 -22.36
CA ASP A 72 2.80 -1.16 -23.12
C ASP A 72 4.29 -0.93 -23.46
N LYS A 73 4.62 -0.93 -24.76
CA LYS A 73 5.82 -0.24 -25.24
C LYS A 73 5.62 1.21 -24.85
N LEU A 74 6.47 1.76 -23.98
CA LEU A 74 6.43 3.19 -23.64
C LEU A 74 6.25 3.95 -24.97
N PRO A 75 5.16 4.72 -25.13
CA PRO A 75 4.88 5.30 -26.43
C PRO A 75 6.10 6.09 -26.86
N ARG A 76 6.54 5.89 -28.11
CA ARG A 76 7.29 6.91 -28.82
C ARG A 76 6.51 8.22 -28.61
N GLU A 77 7.22 9.26 -28.21
CA GLU A 77 6.71 10.61 -28.00
C GLU A 77 5.97 11.10 -29.26
N ALA A 78 4.67 10.79 -29.39
CA ALA A 78 3.78 11.40 -30.38
C ALA A 78 2.33 10.94 -30.14
N SER A 79 1.51 11.84 -29.58
CA SER A 79 0.05 12.03 -29.78
C SER A 79 -0.85 12.13 -28.53
N GLU A 80 -0.43 11.70 -27.33
CA GLU A 80 -1.31 11.74 -26.14
C GLU A 80 -0.93 12.82 -25.11
N PRO A 81 -1.92 13.46 -24.43
CA PRO A 81 -1.67 14.51 -23.45
C PRO A 81 -0.80 14.05 -22.28
N SER A 82 0.19 14.87 -21.90
CA SER A 82 1.17 14.55 -20.84
C SER A 82 0.53 14.26 -19.48
N TYR A 83 -0.60 14.87 -19.16
CA TYR A 83 -1.29 14.69 -17.87
C TYR A 83 -1.92 13.31 -17.71
N LEU A 84 -2.43 12.69 -18.79
CA LEU A 84 -3.04 11.34 -18.72
C LEU A 84 -1.98 10.28 -18.45
N VAL A 85 -0.82 10.42 -19.10
CA VAL A 85 0.33 9.52 -18.91
C VAL A 85 0.86 9.63 -17.48
N PHE A 86 0.92 10.85 -16.95
CA PHE A 86 1.29 11.09 -15.55
C PHE A 86 0.29 10.42 -14.59
N ALA A 87 -1.01 10.70 -14.76
CA ALA A 87 -2.05 10.14 -13.90
C ALA A 87 -2.03 8.61 -13.92
N ASN A 88 -1.91 7.98 -15.09
CA ASN A 88 -1.90 6.53 -15.20
C ASN A 88 -0.67 5.85 -14.56
N ARG A 89 0.42 6.59 -14.32
CA ARG A 89 1.61 6.09 -13.62
C ARG A 89 1.51 6.21 -12.11
N TYR A 90 0.93 7.31 -11.63
CA TYR A 90 1.05 7.72 -10.23
C TYR A 90 -0.26 7.70 -9.43
N LEU A 91 -1.42 7.60 -10.08
CA LEU A 91 -2.71 7.61 -9.37
C LEU A 91 -2.88 6.40 -8.43
N PHE A 92 -2.53 5.19 -8.89
CA PHE A 92 -2.56 4.00 -8.02
C PHE A 92 -1.58 4.12 -6.83
N PRO A 93 -0.27 4.38 -7.03
CA PRO A 93 0.66 4.60 -5.91
C PRO A 93 0.20 5.69 -4.92
N ALA A 94 -0.33 6.81 -5.43
CA ALA A 94 -0.84 7.89 -4.60
C ALA A 94 -2.07 7.46 -3.80
N ALA A 95 -2.99 6.71 -4.39
CA ALA A 95 -4.16 6.17 -3.69
C ALA A 95 -3.75 5.23 -2.55
N CYS A 96 -2.82 4.31 -2.82
CA CYS A 96 -2.26 3.42 -1.82
C CYS A 96 -1.64 4.20 -0.65
N PHE A 97 -0.86 5.23 -0.97
CA PHE A 97 -0.25 6.10 0.04
C PHE A 97 -1.30 6.84 0.88
N VAL A 98 -2.34 7.41 0.26
CA VAL A 98 -3.43 8.09 0.98
C VAL A 98 -4.12 7.12 1.95
N VAL A 99 -4.48 5.91 1.51
CA VAL A 99 -5.12 4.91 2.39
C VAL A 99 -4.21 4.50 3.54
N MET A 100 -2.91 4.31 3.29
CA MET A 100 -1.94 4.00 4.34
C MET A 100 -1.89 5.13 5.39
N ILE A 101 -1.80 6.39 4.96
CA ILE A 101 -1.81 7.54 5.88
C ILE A 101 -3.16 7.65 6.61
N SER A 102 -4.30 7.46 5.95
CA SER A 102 -5.61 7.48 6.60
C SER A 102 -5.72 6.40 7.67
N SER A 103 -5.22 5.19 7.38
CA SER A 103 -5.17 4.07 8.33
C SER A 103 -4.31 4.42 9.54
N ALA A 104 -3.14 4.99 9.28
CA ALA A 104 -2.23 5.45 10.32
C ALA A 104 -2.86 6.53 11.21
N THR A 105 -3.42 7.58 10.61
CA THR A 105 -4.07 8.67 11.34
C THR A 105 -5.23 8.15 12.16
N PHE A 106 -5.99 7.19 11.63
CA PHE A 106 -7.07 6.54 12.39
C PHE A 106 -6.51 5.82 13.61
N ILE A 107 -5.55 4.91 13.45
CA ILE A 107 -4.93 4.18 14.58
C ILE A 107 -4.38 5.15 15.62
N ASN A 108 -3.59 6.15 15.21
CA ASN A 108 -3.00 7.16 16.11
C ASN A 108 -4.04 8.04 16.83
N GLY A 109 -5.26 8.14 16.30
CA GLY A 109 -6.34 8.91 16.90
C GLY A 109 -7.04 8.20 18.05
N PHE A 110 -6.76 6.91 18.30
CA PHE A 110 -7.34 6.18 19.41
C PHE A 110 -6.58 6.42 20.72
N PRO A 111 -7.25 6.71 21.85
CA PRO A 111 -6.57 6.98 23.13
C PRO A 111 -5.66 5.84 23.60
N GLU A 112 -6.03 4.59 23.30
CA GLU A 112 -5.28 3.37 23.65
C GLU A 112 -4.16 3.05 22.64
N SER A 113 -4.00 3.85 21.58
CA SER A 113 -3.01 3.58 20.53
C SER A 113 -1.57 3.88 20.94
N GLY A 114 -1.34 4.42 22.14
CA GLY A 114 0.00 4.75 22.65
C GLY A 114 0.99 3.57 22.60
N GLU A 115 0.48 2.34 22.63
CA GLU A 115 1.24 1.09 22.49
C GLU A 115 1.50 0.72 21.02
N PHE A 116 0.62 1.09 20.08
CA PHE A 116 0.67 0.70 18.67
C PHE A 116 1.46 1.64 17.76
N THR A 117 1.70 2.88 18.16
CA THR A 117 2.27 3.91 17.27
C THR A 117 3.49 4.64 17.85
N PRO A 118 4.67 3.99 17.86
CA PRO A 118 5.93 4.64 18.22
C PRO A 118 6.36 5.74 17.23
N PRO A 119 7.21 6.71 17.66
CA PRO A 119 7.74 7.79 16.82
C PRO A 119 8.40 7.35 15.51
N THR A 120 8.86 6.09 15.45
CA THR A 120 9.40 5.43 14.25
C THR A 120 8.41 5.42 13.08
N HIS A 121 7.10 5.39 13.34
CA HIS A 121 6.06 5.43 12.31
C HIS A 121 6.02 6.79 11.57
N VAL A 122 6.25 7.91 12.27
CA VAL A 122 6.25 9.24 11.65
C VAL A 122 7.36 9.35 10.61
N TYR A 123 8.57 8.90 10.95
CA TYR A 123 9.71 8.89 10.03
C TYR A 123 9.47 7.95 8.84
N PHE A 124 8.81 6.82 9.06
CA PHE A 124 8.41 5.91 7.98
C PHE A 124 7.44 6.59 6.99
N TYR A 125 6.47 7.36 7.46
CA TYR A 125 5.55 8.11 6.59
C TYR A 125 6.24 9.23 5.81
N ILE A 126 7.19 9.93 6.43
CA ILE A 126 8.02 10.94 5.76
C ILE A 126 8.84 10.28 4.64
N LEU A 127 9.48 9.14 4.92
CA LEU A 127 10.24 8.39 3.92
C LEU A 127 9.34 7.91 2.78
N SER A 128 8.13 7.41 3.10
CA SER A 128 7.15 6.96 2.12
C SER A 128 6.71 8.09 1.18
N ALA A 129 6.45 9.28 1.73
CA ALA A 129 6.14 10.49 0.96
C ALA A 129 7.32 10.90 0.08
N ALA A 130 8.55 10.84 0.61
CA ALA A 130 9.76 11.18 -0.14
C ALA A 130 9.96 10.24 -1.34
N VAL A 131 9.76 8.94 -1.19
CA VAL A 131 9.84 7.97 -2.29
C VAL A 131 8.75 8.22 -3.34
N LEU A 132 7.51 8.50 -2.91
CA LEU A 132 6.42 8.85 -3.82
C LEU A 132 6.73 10.12 -4.63
N ALA A 133 7.33 11.14 -4.00
CA ALA A 133 7.72 12.40 -4.63
C ALA A 133 8.97 12.27 -5.53
N LEU A 134 9.89 11.35 -5.22
CA LEU A 134 11.11 11.13 -5.99
C LEU A 134 10.81 10.48 -7.35
N ALA A 135 9.78 9.64 -7.44
CA ALA A 135 9.41 8.94 -8.67
C ALA A 135 9.07 9.88 -9.87
N PRO A 136 8.25 10.94 -9.73
CA PRO A 136 8.06 11.92 -10.80
C PRO A 136 9.29 12.80 -11.05
N MET A 137 10.14 13.01 -10.05
CA MET A 137 11.41 13.73 -10.21
C MET A 137 12.37 12.96 -11.12
N ILE A 138 12.41 11.63 -11.04
CA ILE A 138 13.15 10.76 -11.95
C ILE A 138 12.68 10.93 -13.40
N ASP A 139 11.36 10.98 -13.62
CA ASP A 139 10.76 11.23 -14.94
C ASP A 139 11.21 12.59 -15.50
N PHE A 140 11.23 13.64 -14.66
CA PHE A 140 11.66 14.99 -15.05
C PHE A 140 13.16 15.04 -15.40
N VAL A 141 14.02 14.51 -14.54
CA VAL A 141 15.47 14.49 -14.76
C VAL A 141 15.82 13.67 -16.00
N TYR A 142 15.18 12.51 -16.21
CA TYR A 142 15.41 11.68 -17.39
C TYR A 142 15.17 12.43 -18.71
N LYS A 143 14.06 13.19 -18.78
CA LYS A 143 13.70 13.98 -19.96
C LYS A 143 14.75 15.07 -20.24
N ARG A 144 15.38 15.63 -19.21
CA ARG A 144 16.27 16.79 -19.33
C ARG A 144 17.73 16.41 -19.55
N THR A 145 18.25 15.42 -18.83
CA THR A 145 19.69 15.10 -18.81
C THR A 145 20.05 13.77 -19.45
N ARG A 146 19.06 12.89 -19.71
CA ARG A 146 19.24 11.49 -20.15
C ARG A 146 20.12 10.64 -19.23
N GLN A 147 20.58 11.17 -18.10
CA GLN A 147 21.39 10.51 -17.09
C GLN A 147 20.58 10.30 -15.81
N VAL A 148 20.29 9.04 -15.47
CA VAL A 148 19.37 8.70 -14.35
C VAL A 148 19.90 7.59 -13.45
N LYS A 149 21.06 7.00 -13.77
CA LYS A 149 21.62 5.86 -13.04
C LYS A 149 21.76 6.08 -11.52
N PRO A 150 22.38 7.18 -11.02
CA PRO A 150 22.55 7.36 -9.57
C PRO A 150 21.22 7.63 -8.85
N LEU A 151 20.36 8.46 -9.43
CA LEU A 151 19.05 8.78 -8.85
C LEU A 151 18.14 7.54 -8.80
N LEU A 152 18.20 6.69 -9.82
CA LEU A 152 17.44 5.45 -9.85
C LEU A 152 17.96 4.43 -8.83
N LEU A 153 19.28 4.36 -8.62
CA LEU A 153 19.86 3.51 -7.59
C LEU A 153 19.37 3.94 -6.21
N LEU A 154 19.47 5.24 -5.90
CA LEU A 154 18.96 5.80 -4.65
C LEU A 154 17.47 5.47 -4.47
N PHE A 155 16.65 5.74 -5.49
CA PHE A 155 15.22 5.42 -5.47
C PHE A 155 14.94 3.94 -5.19
N THR A 156 15.72 3.04 -5.81
CA THR A 156 15.59 1.59 -5.61
C THR A 156 15.94 1.21 -4.17
N LEU A 157 17.03 1.75 -3.63
CA LEU A 157 17.44 1.52 -2.25
C LEU A 157 16.39 2.03 -1.24
N LEU A 158 15.83 3.23 -1.48
CA LEU A 158 14.78 3.77 -0.62
C LEU A 158 13.49 2.93 -0.71
N CYS A 159 13.12 2.41 -1.88
CA CYS A 159 12.00 1.48 -2.02
C CYS A 159 12.24 0.18 -1.23
N CYS A 160 13.45 -0.38 -1.27
CA CYS A 160 13.81 -1.55 -0.47
C CYS A 160 13.80 -1.26 1.04
N ALA A 161 14.35 -0.11 1.44
CA ALA A 161 14.34 0.34 2.82
C ALA A 161 12.92 0.49 3.35
N LEU A 162 12.00 1.06 2.55
CA LEU A 162 10.58 1.13 2.89
C LEU A 162 9.94 -0.24 3.11
N VAL A 163 10.19 -1.20 2.22
CA VAL A 163 9.63 -2.55 2.38
C VAL A 163 10.14 -3.23 3.64
N LEU A 164 11.44 -3.16 3.90
CA LEU A 164 12.05 -3.76 5.09
C LEU A 164 11.57 -3.07 6.37
N TRP A 165 11.51 -1.74 6.38
CA TRP A 165 11.05 -0.99 7.55
C TRP A 165 9.56 -1.21 7.81
N SER A 166 8.73 -1.31 6.76
CA SER A 166 7.31 -1.63 6.94
C SER A 166 7.11 -3.03 7.54
N LEU A 167 7.96 -4.00 7.19
CA LEU A 167 7.92 -5.33 7.77
C LEU A 167 8.36 -5.32 9.24
N ASP A 168 9.38 -4.53 9.58
CA ASP A 168 9.82 -4.30 10.96
C ASP A 168 8.72 -3.65 11.81
N LEU A 169 8.05 -2.60 11.28
CA LEU A 169 6.93 -1.92 11.96
C LEU A 169 5.70 -2.83 12.15
N LEU A 170 5.43 -3.72 11.19
CA LEU A 170 4.36 -4.71 11.31
C LEU A 170 4.62 -5.70 12.47
N ILE A 171 5.88 -6.11 12.65
CA ILE A 171 6.26 -7.13 13.64
C ILE A 171 6.68 -6.45 14.95
N SER A 172 5.72 -5.78 15.59
CA SER A 172 5.88 -5.20 16.92
C SER A 172 6.09 -6.27 18.01
N VAL A 173 6.39 -5.84 19.23
CA VAL A 173 6.55 -6.76 20.37
C VAL A 173 5.26 -7.53 20.62
N GLU A 174 4.13 -6.84 20.59
CA GLU A 174 2.78 -7.37 20.79
C GLU A 174 2.42 -8.36 19.68
N PHE A 175 2.81 -8.09 18.44
CA PHE A 175 2.62 -9.02 17.32
C PHE A 175 3.40 -10.33 17.55
N ARG A 176 4.63 -10.24 18.08
CA ARG A 176 5.45 -11.41 18.42
C ARG A 176 4.87 -12.19 19.58
N GLU A 177 4.37 -11.52 20.60
CA GLU A 177 3.69 -12.16 21.72
C GLU A 177 2.40 -12.86 21.28
N ALA A 178 1.55 -12.19 20.51
CA ALA A 178 0.34 -12.78 19.94
C ALA A 178 0.63 -14.00 19.05
N MET A 179 1.78 -13.99 18.35
CA MET A 179 2.27 -15.15 17.62
C MET A 179 2.69 -16.31 18.54
N LEU A 180 3.37 -16.04 19.66
CA LEU A 180 3.80 -17.06 20.62
C LEU A 180 2.62 -17.73 21.32
N PHE A 181 1.55 -16.98 21.58
CA PHE A 181 0.32 -17.49 22.19
C PHE A 181 -0.70 -18.05 21.18
N GLU A 182 -0.32 -18.18 19.91
CA GLU A 182 -1.15 -18.70 18.83
C GLU A 182 -2.53 -18.02 18.72
N ILE A 183 -2.59 -16.73 19.03
CA ILE A 183 -3.84 -15.96 18.99
C ILE A 183 -4.42 -16.00 17.56
N PRO A 184 -5.74 -16.16 17.41
CA PRO A 184 -6.40 -16.00 16.11
C PRO A 184 -6.16 -14.59 15.55
N PHE A 185 -5.77 -14.52 14.28
CA PHE A 185 -5.56 -13.27 13.54
C PHE A 185 -6.79 -12.90 12.72
N LEU A 186 -7.32 -13.84 11.94
CA LEU A 186 -8.57 -13.65 11.20
C LEU A 186 -9.18 -15.02 10.90
N ALA A 187 -10.38 -15.28 11.41
CA ALA A 187 -11.05 -16.57 11.25
C ALA A 187 -10.14 -17.75 11.64
N MET A 188 -9.78 -18.63 10.69
CA MET A 188 -8.90 -19.79 10.92
C MET A 188 -7.39 -19.47 10.83
N PHE A 189 -7.00 -18.24 10.50
CA PHE A 189 -5.59 -17.83 10.43
C PHE A 189 -5.10 -17.32 11.80
N THR A 190 -3.91 -17.74 12.22
CA THR A 190 -3.24 -17.23 13.43
C THR A 190 -2.20 -16.16 13.10
N PHE A 191 -1.74 -15.39 14.10
CA PHE A 191 -0.67 -14.39 13.92
C PHE A 191 0.61 -15.00 13.34
N LYS A 192 0.88 -16.27 13.63
CA LYS A 192 1.99 -17.05 13.04
C LYS A 192 1.86 -17.22 11.52
N HIS A 193 0.65 -17.47 11.02
CA HIS A 193 0.41 -17.56 9.58
C HIS A 193 0.60 -16.19 8.91
N ALA A 194 0.09 -15.12 9.55
CA ALA A 194 0.25 -13.74 9.06
C ALA A 194 1.73 -13.33 8.99
N TYR A 195 2.53 -13.72 9.99
CA TYR A 195 3.99 -13.50 10.00
C TYR A 195 4.69 -14.15 8.80
N TYR A 196 4.48 -15.45 8.59
CA TYR A 196 5.12 -16.16 7.48
C TYR A 196 4.64 -15.66 6.12
N PHE A 197 3.36 -15.29 6.03
CA PHE A 197 2.81 -14.65 4.83
C PHE A 197 3.51 -13.31 4.55
N ALA A 198 3.70 -12.45 5.55
CA ALA A 198 4.39 -11.17 5.39
C ALA A 198 5.84 -11.36 4.91
N LEU A 199 6.60 -12.27 5.53
CA LEU A 199 7.95 -12.62 5.09
C LEU A 199 7.98 -13.16 3.66
N PHE A 200 7.06 -14.06 3.33
CA PHE A 200 6.95 -14.64 1.99
C PHE A 200 6.70 -13.57 0.93
N MET A 201 5.81 -12.62 1.20
CA MET A 201 5.55 -11.47 0.32
C MET A 201 6.76 -10.56 0.17
N GLY A 202 7.52 -10.35 1.25
CA GLY A 202 8.80 -9.65 1.21
C GLY A 202 9.84 -10.33 0.31
N MET A 203 9.99 -11.65 0.41
CA MET A 203 10.87 -12.42 -0.48
C MET A 203 10.44 -12.33 -1.94
N ILE A 204 9.12 -12.45 -2.20
CA ILE A 204 8.55 -12.28 -3.54
C ILE A 204 8.89 -10.90 -4.11
N TYR A 205 8.81 -9.84 -3.29
CA TYR A 205 9.18 -8.49 -3.71
C TYR A 205 10.63 -8.39 -4.19
N PHE A 206 11.59 -8.93 -3.44
CA PHE A 206 13.00 -8.93 -3.86
C PHE A 206 13.23 -9.76 -5.12
N PHE A 207 12.53 -10.89 -5.25
CA PHE A 207 12.55 -11.68 -6.49
C PHE A 207 12.03 -10.86 -7.68
N PHE A 208 10.87 -10.20 -7.55
CA PHE A 208 10.34 -9.32 -8.60
C PHE A 208 11.28 -8.15 -8.91
N LEU A 209 11.90 -7.55 -7.90
CA LEU A 209 12.88 -6.48 -8.10
C LEU A 209 14.02 -6.92 -9.02
N LEU A 210 14.60 -8.10 -8.76
CA LEU A 210 15.65 -8.69 -9.59
C LEU A 210 15.14 -8.94 -11.01
N VAL A 211 13.99 -9.59 -11.14
CA VAL A 211 13.38 -9.89 -12.45
C VAL A 211 13.15 -8.60 -13.25
N LEU A 212 12.59 -7.56 -12.63
CA LEU A 212 12.35 -6.27 -13.29
C LEU A 212 13.67 -5.59 -13.68
N TYR A 213 14.67 -5.60 -12.80
CA TYR A 213 15.94 -4.93 -13.03
C TYR A 213 16.68 -5.48 -14.26
N PHE A 214 16.69 -6.81 -14.42
CA PHE A 214 17.36 -7.49 -15.53
C PHE A 214 16.53 -7.50 -16.83
N ASN A 215 15.19 -7.62 -16.73
CA ASN A 215 14.34 -7.78 -17.92
C ASN A 215 13.73 -6.48 -18.45
N ILE A 216 13.75 -5.38 -17.69
CA ILE A 216 13.22 -4.08 -18.13
C ILE A 216 14.39 -3.11 -18.44
N PRO A 217 14.82 -3.01 -19.71
CA PRO A 217 15.91 -2.10 -20.08
C PRO A 217 15.52 -0.62 -19.93
N ASN A 218 14.21 -0.31 -20.04
CA ASN A 218 13.73 1.05 -19.87
C ASN A 218 13.65 1.43 -18.39
N ARG A 219 14.55 2.34 -17.98
CA ARG A 219 14.74 2.76 -16.60
C ARG A 219 13.54 3.51 -15.98
N LEU A 220 12.78 4.26 -16.78
CA LEU A 220 11.54 4.89 -16.30
C LEU A 220 10.42 3.87 -16.07
N LYS A 221 10.30 2.90 -16.99
CA LYS A 221 9.34 1.79 -16.85
C LYS A 221 9.65 0.95 -15.61
N PHE A 222 10.94 0.70 -15.36
CA PHE A 222 11.41 0.05 -14.15
C PHE A 222 11.02 0.85 -12.90
N ALA A 223 11.34 2.15 -12.83
CA ALA A 223 11.01 3.00 -11.68
C ALA A 223 9.50 3.02 -11.36
N SER A 224 8.65 3.20 -12.38
CA SER A 224 7.20 3.20 -12.21
C SER A 224 6.66 1.83 -11.78
N SER A 225 7.20 0.74 -12.31
CA SER A 225 6.79 -0.62 -11.94
C SER A 225 7.22 -0.94 -10.51
N LEU A 226 8.45 -0.58 -10.14
CA LEU A 226 8.96 -0.72 -8.79
C LEU A 226 8.08 0.01 -7.79
N LEU A 227 7.78 1.29 -8.03
CA LEU A 227 6.90 2.09 -7.15
C LEU A 227 5.53 1.42 -6.94
N LYS A 228 4.90 0.91 -8.00
CA LYS A 228 3.60 0.24 -7.91
C LYS A 228 3.67 -1.01 -7.06
N ILE A 229 4.70 -1.83 -7.23
CA ILE A 229 4.91 -3.05 -6.44
C ILE A 229 5.19 -2.68 -4.98
N THR A 230 6.08 -1.71 -4.73
CA THR A 230 6.37 -1.22 -3.39
C THR A 230 5.09 -0.76 -2.69
N MET A 231 4.32 0.13 -3.31
CA MET A 231 3.09 0.65 -2.70
C MET A 231 2.01 -0.42 -2.51
N PHE A 232 1.90 -1.38 -3.43
CA PHE A 232 0.98 -2.50 -3.27
C PHE A 232 1.36 -3.39 -2.07
N LEU A 233 2.65 -3.67 -1.90
CA LEU A 233 3.13 -4.43 -0.75
C LEU A 233 2.91 -3.67 0.56
N LEU A 234 3.12 -2.36 0.58
CA LEU A 234 2.82 -1.53 1.74
C LEU A 234 1.33 -1.56 2.11
N VAL A 235 0.42 -1.62 1.13
CA VAL A 235 -1.01 -1.82 1.40
C VAL A 235 -1.28 -3.15 2.06
N ILE A 236 -0.62 -4.23 1.62
CA ILE A 236 -0.74 -5.56 2.26
C ILE A 236 -0.24 -5.52 3.70
N TYR A 237 0.91 -4.90 3.97
CA TYR A 237 1.42 -4.79 5.34
C TYR A 237 0.54 -3.89 6.22
N ASN A 238 0.06 -2.77 5.69
CA ASN A 238 -0.91 -1.90 6.37
C ASN A 238 -2.22 -2.63 6.68
N PHE A 239 -2.69 -3.51 5.77
CA PHE A 239 -3.85 -4.36 6.01
C PHE A 239 -3.62 -5.32 7.20
N LEU A 240 -2.44 -5.96 7.26
CA LEU A 240 -2.10 -6.84 8.38
C LEU A 240 -2.02 -6.07 9.70
N GLN A 241 -1.46 -4.86 9.68
CA GLN A 241 -1.41 -3.97 10.85
C GLN A 241 -2.81 -3.57 11.32
N LEU A 242 -3.72 -3.23 10.40
CA LEU A 242 -5.10 -2.89 10.73
C LEU A 242 -5.82 -4.05 11.42
N ILE A 243 -5.70 -5.29 10.90
CA ILE A 243 -6.30 -6.46 11.54
C ILE A 243 -5.71 -6.66 12.95
N SER A 244 -4.39 -6.53 13.10
CA SER A 244 -3.74 -6.62 14.40
C SER A 244 -4.33 -5.60 15.40
N PHE A 245 -4.52 -4.36 14.96
CA PHE A 245 -5.10 -3.30 15.78
C PHE A 245 -6.55 -3.60 16.18
N PHE A 246 -7.41 -4.04 15.25
CA PHE A 246 -8.78 -4.38 15.61
C PHE A 246 -8.88 -5.60 16.53
N ASN A 247 -7.99 -6.59 16.39
CA ASN A 247 -7.94 -7.71 17.33
C ASN A 247 -7.55 -7.25 18.74
N TYR A 248 -6.60 -6.32 18.85
CA TYR A 248 -6.26 -5.72 20.14
C TYR A 248 -7.48 -5.04 20.77
N LEU A 249 -8.16 -4.16 20.03
CA LEU A 249 -9.36 -3.48 20.51
C LEU A 249 -10.45 -4.47 20.96
N ASN A 250 -10.64 -5.58 20.24
CA ASN A 250 -11.65 -6.58 20.59
C ASN A 250 -11.26 -7.51 21.74
N THR A 251 -9.97 -7.66 22.06
CA THR A 251 -9.47 -8.60 23.08
C THR A 251 -9.28 -7.94 24.44
N PHE A 252 -9.00 -6.63 24.46
CA PHE A 252 -8.68 -5.88 25.67
C PHE A 252 -9.75 -4.82 26.06
N SER A 253 -10.95 -4.88 25.45
CA SER A 253 -12.14 -4.10 25.84
C SER A 253 -13.17 -4.88 26.66
#